data_AF-A0A1G2CS23-F1
#
_entry.id   AF-A0A1G2CS23-F1
#
_cell.length_a   1.000
_cell.length_b   1.000
_cell.length_c   1.000
_cell.angle_alpha   90.00
_cell.angle_beta   90.00
_cell.angle_gamma   90.00
#
_symmetry.space_group_name_H-M   'P 1'
#
loop_
_entity.id
_entity.type
_entity.pdbx_description
1 polymer ?
#
loop_
_entity_poly.entity_id
_entity_poly.type
_entity_poly.pdbx_seq_one_letter_code
_entity_poly.pdbx_strand_id
1 'polypeptide(L)'
;MKTERTTLFLMANLGSEMSRLFSFKERGENELAKSSAERAIKIIDSIVAKPNIGGGKSEAEILRSIVSDMISALPNYSIGEKELNSYFMPFAIRAMSL
;
A
#
# COMPACT_ATOMS: atom_id res chain seq x y z
N MET A 1 -2.71 6.57 -26.70
CA MET A 1 -3.70 5.82 -25.91
C MET A 1 -3.07 5.52 -24.55
N LYS A 2 -3.55 6.11 -23.44
CA LYS A 2 -3.04 5.74 -22.10
C LYS A 2 -3.54 4.33 -21.82
N THR A 3 -2.67 3.34 -21.85
CA THR A 3 -3.02 1.96 -21.46
C THR A 3 -3.55 2.01 -20.05
N GLU A 4 -4.84 1.70 -19.86
CA GLU A 4 -5.39 1.61 -18.52
C GLU A 4 -4.61 0.55 -17.75
N ARG A 5 -3.96 0.98 -16.66
CA ARG A 5 -3.30 0.04 -15.76
C ARG A 5 -4.38 -0.85 -15.14
N THR A 6 -4.23 -2.15 -15.34
CA THR A 6 -5.11 -3.15 -14.73
C THR A 6 -4.93 -3.13 -13.21
N THR A 7 -5.95 -3.56 -12.47
CA THR A 7 -5.86 -3.68 -11.00
C THR A 7 -4.66 -4.56 -10.59
N LEU A 8 -4.39 -5.64 -11.34
CA LEU A 8 -3.23 -6.50 -11.13
C LEU A 8 -1.90 -5.74 -11.24
N PHE A 9 -1.75 -4.89 -12.26
CA PHE A 9 -0.54 -4.07 -12.42
C PHE A 9 -0.36 -3.11 -11.24
N LEU A 10 -1.45 -2.48 -10.78
CA LEU A 10 -1.40 -1.59 -9.61
C LEU A 10 -1.02 -2.35 -8.35
N MET A 11 -1.59 -3.54 -8.11
CA MET A 11 -1.26 -4.38 -6.96
C MET A 11 0.19 -4.84 -6.95
N ALA A 12 0.75 -5.24 -8.10
CA ALA A 12 2.16 -5.62 -8.20
C ALA A 12 3.10 -4.45 -7.85
N ASN A 13 2.79 -3.24 -8.34
CA ASN A 13 3.56 -2.04 -8.01
C ASN A 13 3.40 -1.65 -6.53
N LEU A 14 2.20 -1.82 -5.98
CA LEU A 14 1.95 -1.59 -4.55
C LEU A 14 2.85 -2.49 -3.71
N GLY A 15 2.87 -3.80 -3.99
CA GLY A 15 3.76 -4.74 -3.30
C GLY A 15 5.23 -4.32 -3.36
N SER A 16 5.72 -3.90 -4.54
CA SER A 16 7.09 -3.44 -4.70
C SER A 16 7.41 -2.18 -3.87
N GLU A 17 6.50 -1.20 -3.81
CA GLU A 17 6.70 0.00 -2.99
C GLU A 17 6.62 -0.30 -1.50
N MET A 18 5.76 -1.23 -1.07
CA MET A 18 5.69 -1.68 0.31
C MET A 18 7.00 -2.35 0.75
N SER A 19 7.54 -3.27 -0.06
CA SER A 19 8.85 -3.90 0.25
C SER A 19 9.98 -2.87 0.33
N ARG A 20 10.00 -1.86 -0.57
CA ARG A 20 10.97 -0.75 -0.50
C ARG A 20 10.82 0.06 0.77
N LEU A 21 9.58 0.44 1.12
CA LEU A 21 9.29 1.20 2.35
C LEU A 21 9.85 0.50 3.58
N PHE A 22 9.61 -0.80 3.74
CA PHE A 22 10.15 -1.56 4.88
C PHE A 22 11.67 -1.60 4.88
N SER A 23 12.28 -1.92 3.74
CA SER A 23 13.73 -1.97 3.60
C SER A 23 14.39 -0.63 3.93
N PHE A 24 13.79 0.49 3.52
CA PHE A 24 14.27 1.83 3.85
C PHE A 24 14.08 2.18 5.34
N LYS A 25 12.96 1.78 5.95
CA LYS A 25 12.73 1.98 7.39
C LYS A 25 13.73 1.19 8.24
N GLU A 26 14.01 -0.07 7.88
CA GLU A 26 15.02 -0.88 8.58
C GLU A 26 16.42 -0.24 8.53
N ARG A 27 16.78 0.38 7.40
CA ARG A 27 18.07 1.06 7.23
C ARG A 27 18.11 2.48 7.80
N GLY A 28 17.00 2.99 8.34
CA GLY A 28 16.90 4.38 8.82
C GLY A 28 16.93 5.44 7.70
N GLU A 29 16.69 5.03 6.44
CA GLU A 29 16.70 5.89 5.26
C GLU A 29 15.36 6.65 5.12
N ASN A 30 15.09 7.56 6.05
CA ASN A 30 13.78 8.19 6.25
C ASN A 30 13.19 8.87 5.00
N GLU A 31 13.99 9.60 4.23
CA GLU A 31 13.51 10.28 3.01
C GLU A 31 13.13 9.29 1.89
N LEU A 32 13.89 8.19 1.76
CA LEU A 32 13.58 7.13 0.79
C LEU A 32 12.35 6.34 1.22
N ALA A 33 12.20 6.06 2.52
CA ALA A 33 11.01 5.46 3.10
C ALA A 33 9.78 6.34 2.81
N LYS A 34 9.86 7.64 3.10
CA LYS A 34 8.79 8.60 2.80
C LYS A 34 8.41 8.60 1.32
N SER A 35 9.40 8.64 0.43
CA SER A 35 9.18 8.62 -1.00
C SER A 35 8.45 7.35 -1.48
N SER A 36 8.81 6.19 -0.93
CA SER A 36 8.12 4.92 -1.22
C SER A 36 6.69 4.90 -0.68
N ALA A 37 6.46 5.38 0.55
CA ALA A 37 5.11 5.48 1.11
C ALA A 37 4.20 6.40 0.28
N GLU A 38 4.70 7.57 -0.14
CA GLU A 38 3.94 8.49 -1.00
C GLU A 38 3.55 7.85 -2.35
N ARG A 39 4.44 7.03 -2.93
CA ARG A 39 4.12 6.25 -4.14
C ARG A 39 3.09 5.15 -3.85
N ALA A 40 3.22 4.42 -2.75
CA ALA A 40 2.25 3.42 -2.33
C ALA A 40 0.86 4.04 -2.14
N ILE A 41 0.75 5.19 -1.48
CA ILE A 41 -0.51 5.93 -1.30
C ILE A 41 -1.14 6.29 -2.66
N LYS A 42 -0.34 6.82 -3.62
CA LYS A 42 -0.85 7.14 -4.96
C LYS A 42 -1.37 5.90 -5.71
N ILE A 43 -0.74 4.75 -5.51
CA ILE A 43 -1.19 3.49 -6.10
C ILE A 43 -2.51 3.03 -5.45
N ILE A 44 -2.61 3.13 -4.12
CA ILE A 44 -3.84 2.82 -3.38
C ILE A 44 -4.98 3.73 -3.83
N ASP A 45 -4.75 5.05 -3.96
CA ASP A 45 -5.74 6.00 -4.45
C ASP A 45 -6.21 5.63 -5.88
N SER A 46 -5.30 5.16 -6.73
CA SER A 46 -5.62 4.68 -8.08
C SER A 46 -6.44 3.40 -8.09
N ILE A 47 -6.23 2.51 -7.10
CA ILE A 47 -7.00 1.29 -6.90
C ILE A 47 -8.41 1.65 -6.43
N VAL A 48 -8.53 2.51 -5.40
CA VAL A 48 -9.82 2.96 -4.83
C VAL A 48 -10.71 3.66 -5.87
N ALA A 49 -10.11 4.36 -6.83
CA ALA A 49 -10.83 5.03 -7.91
C ALA A 49 -11.40 4.08 -9.00
N LYS A 50 -11.09 2.78 -8.96
CA LYS A 50 -11.61 1.83 -9.96
C LYS A 50 -13.10 1.51 -9.72
N PRO A 51 -13.95 1.51 -10.76
CA PRO A 51 -15.40 1.31 -10.62
C PRO A 51 -15.80 -0.06 -10.05
N ASN A 52 -14.94 -1.07 -10.17
CA ASN A 52 -15.21 -2.45 -9.74
C ASN A 52 -14.32 -2.89 -8.56
N ILE A 53 -13.95 -2.00 -7.64
CA ILE A 53 -13.16 -2.41 -6.45
C ILE A 53 -13.99 -3.19 -5.41
N GLY A 54 -15.33 -3.13 -5.49
CA GLY A 54 -16.23 -3.90 -4.63
C GLY A 54 -15.90 -3.78 -3.14
N GLY A 55 -15.93 -4.90 -2.41
CA GLY A 55 -15.59 -4.96 -0.98
C GLY A 55 -14.12 -4.65 -0.65
N GLY A 56 -13.23 -4.54 -1.64
CA GLY A 56 -11.82 -4.19 -1.47
C GLY A 56 -11.58 -2.71 -1.15
N LYS A 57 -12.60 -1.84 -1.24
CA LYS A 57 -12.46 -0.39 -1.01
C LYS A 57 -12.09 -0.06 0.42
N SER A 58 -12.86 -0.55 1.39
CA SER A 58 -12.62 -0.27 2.82
C SER A 58 -11.23 -0.76 3.25
N GLU A 59 -10.82 -1.90 2.73
CA GLU A 59 -9.50 -2.47 2.99
C GLU A 59 -8.37 -1.63 2.38
N ALA A 60 -8.55 -1.12 1.16
CA ALA A 60 -7.60 -0.21 0.55
C ALA A 60 -7.48 1.11 1.35
N GLU A 61 -8.58 1.63 1.89
CA GLU A 61 -8.58 2.80 2.77
C GLU A 61 -7.86 2.54 4.11
N ILE A 62 -8.05 1.35 4.71
CA ILE A 62 -7.29 0.93 5.90
C ILE A 62 -5.79 0.89 5.59
N LEU A 63 -5.40 0.23 4.49
CA LEU A 63 -3.99 0.17 4.09
C LEU A 63 -3.41 1.58 3.85
N ARG A 64 -4.18 2.48 3.23
CA ARG A 64 -3.79 3.89 3.04
C ARG A 64 -3.51 4.59 4.37
N SER A 65 -4.37 4.37 5.37
CA SER A 65 -4.20 4.96 6.70
C SER A 65 -2.94 4.46 7.39
N ILE A 66 -2.67 3.15 7.30
CA ILE A 66 -1.46 2.53 7.86
C ILE A 66 -0.20 3.09 7.21
N VAL A 67 -0.15 3.14 5.87
CA VAL A 67 1.02 3.66 5.15
C VAL A 67 1.25 5.15 5.47
N SER A 68 0.19 5.93 5.65
CA SER A 68 0.29 7.33 6.05
C SER A 68 0.83 7.49 7.47
N ASP A 69 0.39 6.65 8.40
CA ASP A 69 0.85 6.64 9.78
C ASP A 69 2.34 6.27 9.88
N MET A 70 2.80 5.31 9.08
CA MET A 70 4.20 4.83 9.06
C MET A 70 5.25 5.91 8.77
N ILE A 71 4.85 7.01 8.12
CA ILE A 71 5.71 8.14 7.75
C ILE A 71 5.33 9.44 8.49
N SER A 72 4.38 9.37 9.41
CA SER A 72 4.00 10.52 10.23
C SER A 72 5.10 10.85 11.24
N ALA A 73 5.15 12.10 11.70
CA ALA A 73 6.11 12.52 12.72
C ALA A 73 5.86 11.84 14.08
N LEU A 74 4.64 11.38 14.32
CA LEU A 74 4.19 10.71 15.54
C LEU A 74 3.30 9.52 15.14
N PRO A 75 3.89 8.37 14.76
CA PRO A 75 3.14 7.20 14.35
C PRO A 75 2.30 6.66 15.52
N ASN A 76 1.02 6.39 15.24
CA ASN A 76 0.08 5.81 16.19
C ASN A 76 0.17 4.29 16.22
N TYR A 77 0.67 3.67 15.15
CA TYR A 77 0.81 2.23 15.02
C TYR A 77 2.30 1.82 14.93
N SER A 78 2.67 0.81 15.72
CA SER A 78 3.96 0.13 15.59
C SER A 78 3.80 -1.11 14.73
N ILE A 79 3.63 -0.93 13.41
CA ILE A 79 3.44 -2.02 12.45
C ILE A 79 4.78 -2.36 11.80
N GLY A 80 5.27 -3.57 12.04
CA GLY A 80 6.42 -4.14 11.36
C GLY A 80 6.05 -4.79 10.03
N GLU A 81 7.08 -5.17 9.26
CA GLU A 81 6.91 -5.85 7.98
C GLU A 81 6.12 -7.15 8.12
N LYS A 82 6.33 -7.90 9.21
CA LYS A 82 5.67 -9.18 9.47
C LYS A 82 4.17 -9.00 9.70
N GLU A 83 3.80 -8.02 10.53
CA GLU A 83 2.40 -7.66 10.79
C GLU A 83 1.72 -7.23 9.49
N LEU A 84 2.36 -6.36 8.70
CA LEU A 84 1.74 -5.91 7.46
C LEU A 84 1.67 -7.02 6.41
N ASN A 85 2.69 -7.86 6.23
CA ASN A 85 2.65 -8.97 5.27
C ASN A 85 1.55 -9.99 5.65
N SER A 86 1.37 -10.25 6.95
CA SER A 86 0.29 -11.11 7.43
C SER A 86 -1.11 -10.54 7.19
N TYR A 87 -1.25 -9.20 7.10
CA TYR A 87 -2.48 -8.51 6.76
C TYR A 87 -2.68 -8.34 5.23
N PHE A 88 -1.58 -8.08 4.51
CA PHE A 88 -1.56 -7.70 3.10
C PHE A 88 -1.96 -8.87 2.19
N MET A 89 -1.54 -10.10 2.50
CA MET A 89 -1.90 -11.26 1.67
C MET A 89 -3.41 -11.57 1.72
N PRO A 90 -4.07 -11.64 2.89
CA PRO A 90 -5.53 -11.74 2.96
C PRO A 90 -6.26 -10.59 2.27
N PHE A 91 -5.74 -9.36 2.40
CA PHE A 91 -6.27 -8.19 1.69
C PHE A 91 -6.18 -8.36 0.17
N ALA A 92 -4.98 -8.66 -0.36
CA ALA A 92 -4.74 -8.81 -1.79
C ALA A 92 -5.63 -9.89 -2.38
N ILE A 93 -5.80 -11.02 -1.68
CA ILE A 93 -6.74 -12.08 -2.07
C ILE A 93 -8.16 -11.53 -2.13
N ARG A 94 -8.66 -10.88 -1.07
CA ARG A 94 -10.03 -10.31 -1.05
C ARG A 94 -10.25 -9.26 -2.15
N ALA A 95 -9.27 -8.39 -2.39
CA ALA A 95 -9.32 -7.36 -3.43
C ALA A 95 -9.28 -7.94 -4.85
N MET A 96 -8.72 -9.14 -5.04
CA MET A 96 -8.68 -9.86 -6.31
C MET A 96 -9.82 -10.86 -6.51
N SER A 97 -10.59 -11.18 -5.46
CA SER A 97 -11.67 -12.20 -5.48
C SER A 97 -13.00 -11.68 -6.04
N LEU A 98 -12.98 -10.72 -6.97
CA LEU A 98 -14.17 -10.20 -7.65
C LEU A 98 -14.39 -10.86 -9.00
#